data_AF-A0AAU7PRL4-F1
#
_entry.id   AF-A0AAU7PRL4-F1
#
_cell.length_a   1.000
_cell.length_b   1.000
_cell.length_c   1.000
_cell.angle_alpha   90.00
_cell.angle_beta   90.00
_cell.angle_gamma   90.00
#
_symmetry.space_group_name_H-M   'P 1'
#
loop_
_entity.id
_entity.type
_entity.pdbx_description
1 polymer ?
#
loop_
_entity_poly.entity_id
_entity_poly.type
_entity_poly.pdbx_seq_one_letter_code
_entity_poly.pdbx_strand_id
1 'polypeptide(L)'
;MGSAIRTKKIRIGGMTCISCQNKIEKKLRNTAGIEKVEVSYSAGTAVITFDTDIISYKSIVGIIESLDYQVLTEHEQQKPDTSRAIGILIIIASLYMLIQQSGLLNLLVPSQLADEKMGYGMLFVIGVVTSVHCVAMCGGINLSQCIPGSGDAVSEKSRFSTFRPTFLYNLGRVISYTAVGFLVGALGSVVTFSNTLQGVLKLAAGVFMVIMGINMLGIFPWLRRLNPRMPQIFARKIDKEKSKSSSPLIVGLLNGLMPCGPLQAMQIYALSTGNPFSGALSMFLFSLGTVPLMFGLGALSSALGKRFTSKVMTVGAVLVVVLGMSMFSQGMSLSGFQAPDLFYKAGNNAYAAGEQEKKNDTKIEDGVQIINSTLSPGRYPNINVQKGIPVKWIIDAPKGSINGCNNRMIIRDLGIEYAFKTGENVIEFTPEKTGKISYSCWMGMIRGSIYVTEEGDARNGTDSDGEGVLKEYAPEEPAAAGYRIPTDEIAIAEDAVDEYGNSIQRINMELTDDGFKPAAAVVKSGVDVEWNIIDNTSDSTYGTQLLVPDFATQLPLDQGENSFYFTPAGSFDFSTGDNAFYGYIKIVDDLNNLDMDAIKKEISSFKTLIWPEDTFQGAGGSCCG
;
A
#
# COMPACT_ATOMS: atom_id res chain seq x y z
N MET A 1 -29.73 58.55 -20.86
CA MET A 1 -28.96 58.00 -19.73
C MET A 1 -28.65 56.56 -20.08
N GLY A 2 -27.39 56.27 -20.43
CA GLY A 2 -26.98 54.90 -20.78
C GLY A 2 -26.64 54.14 -19.52
N SER A 3 -27.31 53.02 -19.28
CA SER A 3 -26.96 52.06 -18.21
C SER A 3 -25.46 51.73 -18.32
N ALA A 4 -24.71 51.96 -17.24
CA ALA A 4 -23.28 51.72 -17.20
C ALA A 4 -22.99 50.25 -16.86
N ILE A 5 -23.24 49.37 -17.84
CA ILE A 5 -22.94 47.95 -17.74
C ILE A 5 -21.42 47.76 -17.63
N ARG A 6 -20.96 47.05 -16.59
CA ARG A 6 -19.55 46.71 -16.40
C ARG A 6 -19.35 45.21 -16.23
N THR A 7 -18.30 44.69 -16.86
CA THR A 7 -17.83 43.32 -16.66
C THR A 7 -16.60 43.32 -15.77
N LYS A 8 -16.61 42.50 -14.71
CA LYS A 8 -15.47 42.33 -13.80
C LYS A 8 -15.18 40.86 -13.55
N LYS A 9 -13.89 40.53 -13.55
CA LYS A 9 -13.38 39.21 -13.17
C LYS A 9 -12.94 39.26 -11.72
N ILE A 10 -13.46 38.34 -10.91
CA ILE A 10 -13.22 38.26 -9.47
C ILE A 10 -12.62 36.89 -9.17
N ARG A 11 -11.62 36.81 -8.29
CA ARG A 11 -11.12 35.54 -7.76
C ARG A 11 -11.92 35.15 -6.51
N ILE A 12 -12.36 33.91 -6.47
CA ILE A 12 -13.16 33.38 -5.35
C ILE A 12 -12.38 32.25 -4.67
N GLY A 13 -12.03 32.48 -3.40
CA GLY A 13 -11.46 31.50 -2.48
C GLY A 13 -12.53 30.68 -1.76
N GLY A 14 -12.17 29.47 -1.35
CA GLY A 14 -13.06 28.56 -0.60
C GLY A 14 -14.00 27.70 -1.45
N MET A 15 -13.93 27.77 -2.78
CA MET A 15 -14.64 26.82 -3.65
C MET A 15 -13.93 25.45 -3.63
N THR A 16 -14.65 24.41 -3.26
CA THR A 16 -14.13 23.03 -3.18
C THR A 16 -14.72 22.08 -4.22
N CYS A 17 -15.79 22.48 -4.91
CA CYS A 17 -16.43 21.65 -5.94
C CYS A 17 -17.30 22.45 -6.93
N ILE A 18 -17.81 21.77 -7.96
CA ILE A 18 -18.75 22.31 -8.96
C ILE A 18 -20.08 22.73 -8.31
N SER A 19 -20.50 22.10 -7.20
CA SER A 19 -21.69 22.55 -6.47
C SER A 19 -21.50 23.93 -5.84
N CYS A 20 -20.28 24.26 -5.38
CA CYS A 20 -19.96 25.63 -4.93
C CYS A 20 -20.09 26.64 -6.07
N GLN A 21 -19.56 26.31 -7.25
CA GLN A 21 -19.71 27.13 -8.45
C GLN A 21 -21.19 27.39 -8.75
N ASN A 22 -22.01 26.34 -8.84
CA ASN A 22 -23.44 26.45 -9.16
C ASN A 22 -24.22 27.26 -8.12
N LYS A 23 -23.85 27.15 -6.83
CA LYS A 23 -24.47 27.93 -5.74
C LYS A 23 -24.23 29.43 -5.93
N ILE A 24 -22.98 29.82 -6.17
CA ILE A 24 -22.60 31.21 -6.38
C ILE A 24 -23.25 31.73 -7.67
N GLU A 25 -23.18 30.94 -8.74
CA GLU A 25 -23.74 31.30 -10.05
C GLU A 25 -25.25 31.55 -9.97
N LYS A 26 -26.00 30.65 -9.32
CA LYS A 26 -27.45 30.75 -9.16
C LYS A 26 -27.84 31.96 -8.31
N LYS A 27 -27.14 32.22 -7.20
CA LYS A 27 -27.45 33.37 -6.33
C LYS A 27 -27.21 34.69 -7.04
N LEU A 28 -26.08 34.81 -7.74
CA LEU A 28 -25.74 36.02 -8.48
C LEU A 28 -26.67 36.23 -9.69
N ARG A 29 -26.99 35.17 -10.46
CA ARG A 29 -27.97 35.26 -11.57
C ARG A 29 -29.36 35.74 -11.12
N ASN A 30 -29.75 35.41 -9.90
CA ASN A 30 -31.05 35.80 -9.33
C ASN A 30 -31.01 37.16 -8.60
N THR A 31 -29.91 37.90 -8.69
CA THR A 31 -29.77 39.22 -8.05
C THR A 31 -30.09 40.32 -9.07
N ALA A 32 -30.95 41.26 -8.69
CA ALA A 32 -31.28 42.41 -9.54
C ALA A 32 -30.02 43.22 -9.88
N GLY A 33 -29.89 43.63 -11.15
CA GLY A 33 -28.73 44.35 -11.66
C GLY A 33 -27.58 43.48 -12.19
N ILE A 34 -27.70 42.14 -12.14
CA ILE A 34 -26.73 41.23 -12.77
C ILE A 34 -27.30 40.71 -14.10
N GLU A 35 -26.64 41.04 -15.22
CA GLU A 35 -27.06 40.60 -16.55
C GLU A 35 -26.50 39.21 -16.92
N LYS A 36 -25.21 39.00 -16.63
CA LYS A 36 -24.52 37.77 -16.99
C LYS A 36 -23.52 37.38 -15.92
N VAL A 37 -23.51 36.10 -15.58
CA VAL A 37 -22.60 35.53 -14.58
C VAL A 37 -22.07 34.20 -15.08
N GLU A 38 -20.75 34.04 -15.03
CA GLU A 38 -20.05 32.79 -15.30
C GLU A 38 -19.06 32.53 -14.17
N VAL A 39 -19.32 31.51 -13.36
CA VAL A 39 -18.42 31.10 -12.28
C VAL A 39 -17.65 29.87 -12.73
N SER A 40 -16.36 29.79 -12.41
CA SER A 40 -15.52 28.66 -12.76
C SER A 40 -14.77 28.13 -11.54
N TYR A 41 -15.14 26.93 -11.07
CA TYR A 41 -14.40 26.19 -10.05
C TYR A 41 -12.95 25.92 -10.50
N SER A 42 -12.77 25.46 -11.75
CA SER A 42 -11.45 25.13 -12.27
C SER A 42 -10.52 26.33 -12.36
N ALA A 43 -11.04 27.52 -12.69
CA ALA A 43 -10.24 28.74 -12.76
C ALA A 43 -10.19 29.52 -11.44
N GLY A 44 -11.01 29.16 -10.45
CA GLY A 44 -11.12 29.90 -9.19
C GLY A 44 -11.67 31.32 -9.37
N THR A 45 -12.45 31.58 -10.43
CA THR A 45 -12.87 32.94 -10.80
C THR A 45 -14.35 33.02 -11.15
N ALA A 46 -14.96 34.17 -10.91
CA ALA A 46 -16.27 34.55 -11.44
C ALA A 46 -16.13 35.76 -12.38
N VAL A 47 -16.72 35.67 -13.57
CA VAL A 47 -16.88 36.78 -14.50
C VAL A 47 -18.32 37.26 -14.40
N ILE A 48 -18.49 38.50 -13.96
CA ILE A 48 -19.79 39.10 -13.63
C ILE A 48 -19.98 40.34 -14.48
N THR A 49 -21.08 40.40 -15.23
CA THR A 49 -21.55 41.58 -15.97
C THR A 49 -22.76 42.14 -15.25
N PHE A 50 -22.66 43.37 -14.78
CA PHE A 50 -23.65 44.00 -13.92
C PHE A 50 -23.84 45.47 -14.25
N ASP A 51 -25.04 45.97 -13.98
CA ASP A 51 -25.40 47.38 -14.11
C ASP A 51 -24.98 48.14 -12.85
N THR A 52 -24.07 49.11 -13.00
CA THR A 52 -23.57 49.89 -11.85
C THR A 52 -24.62 50.81 -11.24
N ASP A 53 -25.71 51.11 -11.95
CA ASP A 53 -26.79 51.96 -11.46
C ASP A 53 -27.75 51.18 -10.53
N ILE A 54 -27.75 49.85 -10.64
CA ILE A 54 -28.63 48.95 -9.87
C ILE A 54 -27.88 48.25 -8.73
N ILE A 55 -26.64 47.82 -8.95
CA ILE A 55 -25.86 47.08 -7.95
C ILE A 55 -24.39 47.51 -7.89
N SER A 56 -23.91 47.72 -6.66
CA SER A 56 -22.51 48.08 -6.42
C SER A 56 -21.59 46.86 -6.38
N TYR A 57 -20.31 47.04 -6.74
CA TYR A 57 -19.30 46.01 -6.59
C TYR A 57 -19.18 45.50 -5.13
N LYS A 58 -19.31 46.39 -4.15
CA LYS A 58 -19.26 46.05 -2.72
C LYS A 58 -20.43 45.13 -2.33
N SER A 59 -21.61 45.37 -2.89
CA SER A 59 -22.79 44.52 -2.70
C SER A 59 -22.58 43.13 -3.29
N ILE A 60 -21.95 43.03 -4.47
CA ILE A 60 -21.62 41.73 -5.10
C ILE A 60 -20.63 40.94 -4.22
N VAL A 61 -19.60 41.61 -3.69
CA VAL A 61 -18.65 40.99 -2.73
C VAL A 61 -19.38 40.51 -1.48
N GLY A 62 -20.24 41.35 -0.89
CA GLY A 62 -21.03 40.98 0.28
C GLY A 62 -21.97 39.80 0.03
N ILE A 63 -22.52 39.64 -1.18
CA ILE A 63 -23.32 38.47 -1.55
C ILE A 63 -22.44 37.21 -1.57
N ILE A 64 -21.25 37.26 -2.17
CA ILE A 64 -20.33 36.13 -2.23
C ILE A 64 -19.87 35.74 -0.81
N GLU A 65 -19.57 36.73 0.03
CA GLU A 65 -19.18 36.54 1.43
C GLU A 65 -20.33 35.98 2.29
N SER A 66 -21.57 36.44 2.06
CA SER A 66 -22.77 35.90 2.72
C SER A 66 -23.05 34.43 2.37
N LEU A 67 -22.48 33.94 1.27
CA LEU A 67 -22.55 32.54 0.86
C LEU A 67 -21.42 31.68 1.42
N ASP A 68 -20.62 32.23 2.35
CA ASP A 68 -19.47 31.63 3.01
C ASP A 68 -18.18 31.50 2.15
N TYR A 69 -18.05 32.29 1.08
CA TYR A 69 -16.88 32.31 0.18
C TYR A 69 -16.03 33.57 0.35
N GLN A 70 -14.75 33.53 -0.01
CA GLN A 70 -13.85 34.68 0.07
C GLN A 70 -13.62 35.31 -1.30
N VAL A 71 -13.67 36.64 -1.40
CA VAL A 71 -13.22 37.36 -2.60
C VAL A 71 -11.75 37.74 -2.42
N LEU A 72 -10.88 37.11 -3.22
CA LEU A 72 -9.44 37.36 -3.15
C LEU A 72 -9.09 38.61 -3.98
N THR A 73 -8.28 39.50 -3.42
CA THR A 73 -7.79 40.67 -4.17
C THR A 73 -6.68 40.30 -5.15
N GLU A 74 -6.49 41.12 -6.19
CA GLU A 74 -5.59 40.87 -7.32
C GLU A 74 -4.12 40.64 -6.90
N HIS A 75 -3.74 41.11 -5.70
CA HIS A 75 -2.41 40.98 -5.10
C HIS A 75 -2.25 39.85 -4.07
N GLU A 76 -3.32 39.15 -3.66
CA GLU A 76 -3.22 37.97 -2.80
C GLU A 76 -3.03 36.72 -3.67
N GLN A 77 -1.79 36.49 -4.10
CA GLN A 77 -1.40 35.15 -4.53
C GLN A 77 -1.37 34.25 -3.28
N GLN A 78 -2.32 33.32 -3.17
CA GLN A 78 -2.10 32.14 -2.33
C GLN A 78 -0.89 31.40 -2.90
N LYS A 79 0.31 31.66 -2.36
CA LYS A 79 1.42 30.73 -2.52
C LYS A 79 0.91 29.37 -2.03
N PRO A 80 1.07 28.27 -2.79
CA PRO A 80 0.82 26.96 -2.25
C PRO A 80 1.66 26.85 -0.99
N ASP A 81 1.01 26.60 0.15
CA ASP A 81 1.70 26.42 1.42
C ASP A 81 2.47 25.10 1.34
N THR A 82 3.69 25.18 0.82
CA THR A 82 4.51 24.02 0.47
C THR A 82 4.77 23.15 1.70
N SER A 83 4.88 23.78 2.88
CA SER A 83 5.06 23.08 4.15
C SER A 83 3.85 22.20 4.50
N ARG A 84 2.64 22.74 4.33
CA ARG A 84 1.38 22.01 4.53
C ARG A 84 1.18 20.92 3.47
N ALA A 85 1.60 21.16 2.23
CA ALA A 85 1.55 20.16 1.17
C ALA A 85 2.47 18.97 1.47
N ILE A 86 3.73 19.23 1.86
CA ILE A 86 4.69 18.20 2.26
C ILE A 86 4.17 17.42 3.47
N GLY A 87 3.65 18.10 4.50
CA GLY A 87 3.08 17.44 5.67
C GLY A 87 1.92 16.50 5.34
N ILE A 88 1.01 16.90 4.44
CA ILE A 88 -0.09 16.04 3.99
C ILE A 88 0.43 14.83 3.20
N LEU A 89 1.44 15.00 2.34
CA LEU A 89 2.04 13.90 1.58
C LEU A 89 2.73 12.89 2.48
N ILE A 90 3.46 13.35 3.52
CA ILE A 90 4.05 12.47 4.53
C ILE A 90 2.96 11.68 5.25
N ILE A 91 1.89 12.35 5.71
CA ILE A 91 0.76 11.67 6.35
C ILE A 91 0.13 10.62 5.42
N ILE A 92 -0.05 10.93 4.13
CA ILE A 92 -0.58 9.98 3.14
C ILE A 92 0.34 8.77 3.01
N ALA A 93 1.66 8.98 2.91
CA ALA A 93 2.65 7.90 2.77
C ALA A 93 2.69 7.02 4.04
N SER A 94 2.80 7.62 5.22
CA SER A 94 2.80 6.91 6.51
C SER A 94 1.50 6.14 6.72
N LEU A 95 0.35 6.75 6.43
CA LEU A 95 -0.94 6.08 6.56
C LEU A 95 -1.09 4.93 5.55
N TYR A 96 -0.61 5.11 4.32
CA TYR A 96 -0.60 4.04 3.32
C TYR A 96 0.21 2.84 3.79
N MET A 97 1.44 3.06 4.28
CA MET A 97 2.30 2.00 4.81
C MET A 97 1.67 1.31 6.03
N LEU A 98 1.13 2.06 6.99
CA LEU A 98 0.48 1.50 8.19
C LEU A 98 -0.75 0.64 7.85
N ILE A 99 -1.63 1.12 6.97
CA ILE A 99 -2.85 0.37 6.62
C ILE A 99 -2.48 -0.85 5.75
N GLN A 100 -1.40 -0.79 4.95
CA GLN A 100 -0.87 -1.98 4.27
C GLN A 100 -0.41 -3.06 5.25
N GLN A 101 0.36 -2.70 6.27
CA GLN A 101 0.89 -3.66 7.25
C GLN A 101 -0.22 -4.33 8.07
N SER A 102 -1.30 -3.60 8.37
CA SER A 102 -2.44 -4.13 9.13
C SER A 102 -3.36 -5.09 8.35
N GLY A 103 -3.21 -5.23 7.03
CA GLY A 103 -4.12 -6.02 6.19
C GLY A 103 -5.54 -5.44 6.03
N LEU A 104 -5.85 -4.31 6.67
CA LEU A 104 -7.17 -3.65 6.63
C LEU A 104 -7.54 -3.19 5.21
N LEU A 105 -6.54 -2.88 4.37
CA LEU A 105 -6.78 -2.56 2.95
C LEU A 105 -7.44 -3.70 2.19
N ASN A 106 -7.22 -4.97 2.56
CA ASN A 106 -7.87 -6.10 1.89
C ASN A 106 -9.38 -6.12 2.16
N LEU A 107 -9.80 -5.70 3.35
CA LEU A 107 -11.21 -5.61 3.72
C LEU A 107 -11.91 -4.46 2.99
N LEU A 108 -11.20 -3.36 2.75
CA LEU A 108 -11.71 -2.16 2.08
C LEU A 108 -11.66 -2.25 0.55
N VAL A 109 -10.63 -2.93 0.02
CA VAL A 109 -10.36 -3.15 -1.41
C VAL A 109 -9.82 -4.57 -1.59
N PRO A 110 -10.71 -5.58 -1.67
CA PRO A 110 -10.30 -6.95 -1.93
C PRO A 110 -9.59 -7.05 -3.28
N SER A 111 -8.42 -7.68 -3.27
CA SER A 111 -7.65 -8.01 -4.48
C SER A 111 -8.24 -9.09 -5.35
N GLN A 112 -8.69 -10.15 -4.68
CA GLN A 112 -9.22 -11.36 -5.19
C GLN A 112 -10.71 -11.18 -5.05
N LEU A 113 -11.26 -11.09 -6.22
CA LEU A 113 -12.62 -10.69 -6.45
C LEU A 113 -13.42 -11.95 -6.20
N ALA A 114 -14.20 -11.92 -5.12
CA ALA A 114 -15.09 -13.00 -4.71
C ALA A 114 -14.37 -14.31 -4.33
N ASP A 115 -14.14 -14.52 -3.04
CA ASP A 115 -14.38 -15.87 -2.55
C ASP A 115 -15.87 -16.14 -2.78
N GLU A 116 -16.22 -17.13 -3.61
CA GLU A 116 -17.62 -17.55 -3.83
C GLU A 116 -18.34 -17.94 -2.52
N LYS A 117 -17.58 -18.07 -1.42
CA LYS A 117 -18.05 -18.38 -0.08
C LYS A 117 -18.38 -17.15 0.79
N MET A 118 -18.32 -15.93 0.25
CA MET A 118 -18.69 -14.73 1.01
C MET A 118 -20.20 -14.67 1.23
N GLY A 119 -20.65 -14.93 2.45
CA GLY A 119 -22.06 -14.83 2.81
C GLY A 119 -22.61 -13.40 2.66
N TYR A 120 -23.90 -13.30 2.33
CA TYR A 120 -24.63 -12.04 2.17
C TYR A 120 -24.48 -11.06 3.35
N GLY A 121 -24.37 -11.56 4.58
CA GLY A 121 -24.12 -10.73 5.77
C GLY A 121 -22.75 -10.04 5.75
N MET A 122 -21.72 -10.68 5.19
CA MET A 122 -20.40 -10.08 5.06
C MET A 122 -20.40 -8.94 4.03
N LEU A 123 -21.19 -9.04 2.96
CA LEU A 123 -21.35 -7.96 1.98
C LEU A 123 -21.96 -6.69 2.62
N PHE A 124 -22.92 -6.87 3.53
CA PHE A 124 -23.47 -5.77 4.33
C PHE A 124 -22.41 -5.14 5.23
N VAL A 125 -21.63 -5.95 5.96
CA VAL A 125 -20.54 -5.46 6.83
C VAL A 125 -19.48 -4.71 6.01
N ILE A 126 -19.10 -5.22 4.84
CA ILE A 126 -18.20 -4.52 3.91
C ILE A 126 -18.82 -3.19 3.49
N GLY A 127 -20.13 -3.15 3.20
CA GLY A 127 -20.86 -1.91 2.96
C GLY A 127 -20.75 -0.91 4.12
N VAL A 128 -20.89 -1.36 5.37
CA VAL A 128 -20.73 -0.52 6.57
C VAL A 128 -19.30 -0.01 6.69
N VAL A 129 -18.29 -0.86 6.58
CA VAL A 129 -16.88 -0.48 6.71
C VAL A 129 -16.46 0.49 5.59
N THR A 130 -16.84 0.20 4.34
CA THR A 130 -16.52 1.05 3.18
C THR A 130 -17.34 2.34 3.13
N SER A 131 -18.40 2.47 3.93
CA SER A 131 -19.21 3.69 4.01
C SER A 131 -18.42 4.91 4.50
N VAL A 132 -17.31 4.71 5.23
CA VAL A 132 -16.38 5.78 5.63
C VAL A 132 -15.81 6.50 4.39
N HIS A 133 -15.47 5.75 3.35
CA HIS A 133 -15.06 6.30 2.06
C HIS A 133 -16.24 6.95 1.32
N CYS A 134 -17.45 6.42 1.45
CA CYS A 134 -18.63 7.08 0.90
C CYS A 134 -18.87 8.46 1.57
N VAL A 135 -18.63 8.60 2.87
CA VAL A 135 -18.65 9.90 3.56
C VAL A 135 -17.60 10.84 3.03
N ALA A 136 -16.40 10.34 2.77
CA ALA A 136 -15.33 11.11 2.19
C ALA A 136 -15.70 11.70 0.81
N MET A 137 -16.07 10.85 -0.14
CA MET A 137 -16.24 11.23 -1.54
C MET A 137 -17.67 11.72 -1.83
N CYS A 138 -18.66 10.91 -1.45
CA CYS A 138 -20.07 11.17 -1.73
C CYS A 138 -20.73 12.05 -0.66
N GLY A 139 -20.09 12.24 0.50
CA GLY A 139 -20.62 13.07 1.58
C GLY A 139 -20.80 14.53 1.17
N GLY A 140 -19.86 15.12 0.44
CA GLY A 140 -20.02 16.47 -0.11
C GLY A 140 -21.22 16.62 -1.05
N ILE A 141 -21.53 15.56 -1.82
CA ILE A 141 -22.70 15.51 -2.70
C ILE A 141 -23.97 15.41 -1.86
N ASN A 142 -24.04 14.46 -0.93
CA ASN A 142 -25.16 14.27 -0.01
C ASN A 142 -25.48 15.57 0.78
N LEU A 143 -24.45 16.20 1.33
CA LEU A 143 -24.55 17.49 2.03
C LEU A 143 -25.06 18.61 1.13
N SER A 144 -24.56 18.70 -0.11
CA SER A 144 -25.03 19.72 -1.06
C SER A 144 -26.51 19.57 -1.45
N GLN A 145 -27.08 18.37 -1.33
CA GLN A 145 -28.51 18.12 -1.54
C GLN A 145 -29.36 18.45 -0.30
N CYS A 146 -28.75 18.48 0.89
CA CYS A 146 -29.42 18.79 2.15
C CYS A 146 -29.51 20.30 2.42
N ILE A 147 -28.69 21.12 1.75
CA ILE A 147 -28.73 22.58 1.90
C ILE A 147 -29.89 23.13 1.06
N PRO A 148 -30.91 23.76 1.67
CA PRO A 148 -32.06 24.30 0.94
C PRO A 148 -31.61 25.35 -0.07
N GLY A 149 -32.21 25.33 -1.27
CA GLY A 149 -32.13 26.46 -2.19
C GLY A 149 -32.74 27.69 -1.52
N SER A 150 -31.97 28.76 -1.40
CA SER A 150 -32.39 30.02 -0.79
C SER A 150 -33.58 30.60 -1.55
N GLY A 151 -34.79 30.35 -1.07
CA GLY A 151 -36.04 30.74 -1.73
C GLY A 151 -37.29 30.48 -0.90
N ASP A 152 -37.30 29.49 -0.01
CA ASP A 152 -38.42 29.30 0.91
C ASP A 152 -38.14 30.01 2.22
N ALA A 153 -38.91 31.09 2.46
CA ALA A 153 -38.95 31.82 3.70
C ALA A 153 -39.11 30.88 4.91
N VAL A 154 -38.51 31.31 6.02
CA VAL A 154 -38.61 30.75 7.37
C VAL A 154 -40.06 30.37 7.67
N SER A 155 -40.39 29.10 7.47
CA SER A 155 -41.62 28.50 7.94
C SER A 155 -41.23 27.20 8.61
N GLU A 156 -41.82 27.01 9.79
CA GLU A 156 -41.63 25.97 10.80
C GLU A 156 -41.73 24.55 10.19
N LYS A 157 -40.69 24.15 9.44
CA LYS A 157 -40.70 22.91 8.67
C LYS A 157 -40.27 21.76 9.59
N SER A 158 -41.20 20.82 9.81
CA SER A 158 -41.03 19.57 10.55
C SER A 158 -39.66 18.92 10.31
N ARG A 159 -39.05 18.34 11.37
CA ARG A 159 -37.77 17.61 11.34
C ARG A 159 -37.67 16.64 10.14
N PHE A 160 -38.81 16.08 9.70
CA PHE A 160 -38.91 15.18 8.54
C PHE A 160 -38.56 15.82 7.18
N SER A 161 -38.81 17.12 7.00
CA SER A 161 -38.50 17.81 5.74
C SER A 161 -36.99 18.00 5.53
N THR A 162 -36.21 18.03 6.61
CA THR A 162 -34.75 18.10 6.61
C THR A 162 -34.11 16.77 6.21
N PHE A 163 -34.74 15.63 6.52
CA PHE A 163 -34.20 14.31 6.19
C PHE A 163 -34.64 13.78 4.82
N ARG A 164 -35.70 14.35 4.23
CA ARG A 164 -36.22 13.93 2.92
C ARG A 164 -35.16 13.94 1.80
N PRO A 165 -34.27 14.94 1.68
CA PRO A 165 -33.21 14.94 0.68
C PRO A 165 -32.22 13.78 0.84
N THR A 166 -31.76 13.54 2.07
CA THR A 166 -30.84 12.45 2.43
C THR A 166 -31.46 11.09 2.15
N PHE A 167 -32.74 10.92 2.48
CA PHE A 167 -33.48 9.68 2.22
C PHE A 167 -33.61 9.42 0.72
N LEU A 168 -34.06 10.43 -0.05
CA LEU A 168 -34.20 10.31 -1.50
C LEU A 168 -32.87 10.02 -2.20
N TYR A 169 -31.78 10.65 -1.74
CA TYR A 169 -30.44 10.39 -2.25
C TYR A 169 -30.01 8.94 -2.02
N ASN A 170 -30.08 8.45 -0.78
CA ASN A 170 -29.67 7.08 -0.46
C ASN A 170 -30.60 6.03 -1.09
N LEU A 171 -31.89 6.32 -1.21
CA LEU A 171 -32.84 5.48 -1.95
C LEU A 171 -32.43 5.36 -3.42
N GLY A 172 -32.06 6.47 -4.06
CA GLY A 172 -31.53 6.45 -5.43
C GLY A 172 -30.25 5.63 -5.55
N ARG A 173 -29.34 5.73 -4.57
CA ARG A 173 -28.11 4.93 -4.53
C ARG A 173 -28.40 3.43 -4.47
N VAL A 174 -29.25 3.00 -3.54
CA VAL A 174 -29.63 1.60 -3.38
C VAL A 174 -30.26 1.05 -4.66
N ILE A 175 -31.18 1.80 -5.27
CA ILE A 175 -31.81 1.41 -6.54
C ILE A 175 -30.75 1.28 -7.64
N SER A 176 -29.86 2.27 -7.78
CA SER A 176 -28.84 2.25 -8.83
C SER A 176 -27.84 1.11 -8.67
N TYR A 177 -27.36 0.84 -7.45
CA TYR A 177 -26.38 -0.20 -7.19
C TYR A 177 -27.00 -1.57 -7.46
N THR A 178 -28.24 -1.78 -7.00
CA THR A 178 -29.00 -3.01 -7.26
C THR A 178 -29.22 -3.23 -8.75
N ALA A 179 -29.61 -2.18 -9.49
CA ALA A 179 -29.82 -2.27 -10.94
C ALA A 179 -28.52 -2.56 -11.70
N VAL A 180 -27.41 -1.92 -11.32
CA VAL A 180 -26.10 -2.23 -11.91
C VAL A 180 -25.66 -3.64 -11.55
N GLY A 181 -25.89 -4.10 -10.32
CA GLY A 181 -25.64 -5.48 -9.90
C GLY A 181 -26.43 -6.51 -10.69
N PHE A 182 -27.69 -6.22 -11.00
CA PHE A 182 -28.53 -7.06 -11.86
C PHE A 182 -27.94 -7.18 -13.27
N LEU A 183 -27.60 -6.04 -13.89
CA LEU A 183 -27.06 -6.01 -15.25
C LEU A 183 -25.70 -6.70 -15.33
N VAL A 184 -24.81 -6.40 -14.39
CA VAL A 184 -23.47 -6.95 -14.35
C VAL A 184 -23.51 -8.44 -13.99
N GLY A 185 -24.36 -8.87 -13.05
CA GLY A 185 -24.57 -10.30 -12.78
C GLY A 185 -25.18 -11.06 -13.94
N ALA A 186 -26.04 -10.44 -14.75
CA ALA A 186 -26.52 -11.00 -16.01
C ALA A 186 -25.37 -11.21 -17.00
N LEU A 187 -24.52 -10.20 -17.17
CA LEU A 187 -23.35 -10.26 -18.07
C LEU A 187 -22.36 -11.36 -17.65
N GLY A 188 -22.28 -11.65 -16.35
CA GLY A 188 -21.42 -12.68 -15.78
C GLY A 188 -21.74 -14.10 -16.26
N SER A 189 -22.99 -14.34 -16.66
CA SER A 189 -23.39 -15.63 -17.24
C SER A 189 -22.82 -15.86 -18.65
N VAL A 190 -22.35 -14.80 -19.32
CA VAL A 190 -21.91 -14.82 -20.72
C VAL A 190 -20.43 -14.43 -20.87
N VAL A 191 -19.85 -13.73 -19.90
CA VAL A 191 -18.50 -13.16 -19.98
C VAL A 191 -17.67 -13.55 -18.77
N THR A 192 -16.64 -14.37 -18.98
CA THR A 192 -15.57 -14.61 -18.02
C THR A 192 -14.47 -13.56 -18.25
N PHE A 193 -14.22 -12.71 -17.26
CA PHE A 193 -13.19 -11.67 -17.38
C PHE A 193 -11.83 -12.24 -17.02
N SER A 194 -10.84 -12.06 -17.90
CA SER A 194 -9.45 -12.41 -17.59
C SER A 194 -8.88 -11.53 -16.47
N ASN A 195 -7.95 -12.08 -15.69
CA ASN A 195 -7.23 -11.34 -14.64
C ASN A 195 -6.58 -10.05 -15.17
N THR A 196 -6.14 -10.06 -16.43
CA THR A 196 -5.56 -8.90 -17.11
C THR A 196 -6.55 -7.75 -17.27
N LEU A 197 -7.77 -8.04 -17.73
CA LEU A 197 -8.80 -7.01 -17.95
C LEU A 197 -9.26 -6.40 -16.61
N GLN A 198 -9.39 -7.24 -15.58
CA GLN A 198 -9.68 -6.78 -14.23
C GLN A 198 -8.56 -5.88 -13.68
N GLY A 199 -7.30 -6.22 -13.97
CA GLY A 199 -6.14 -5.39 -13.63
C GLY A 199 -6.13 -4.04 -14.32
N VAL A 200 -6.41 -3.99 -15.62
CA VAL A 200 -6.49 -2.73 -16.39
C VAL A 200 -7.60 -1.82 -15.87
N LEU A 201 -8.78 -2.38 -15.57
CA LEU A 201 -9.89 -1.61 -15.01
C LEU A 201 -9.56 -1.07 -13.61
N LYS A 202 -8.96 -1.88 -12.73
CA LYS A 202 -8.48 -1.47 -11.41
C LYS A 202 -7.40 -0.39 -11.50
N LEU A 203 -6.48 -0.52 -12.44
CA LEU A 203 -5.42 0.45 -12.71
C LEU A 203 -6.01 1.81 -13.09
N ALA A 204 -6.89 1.83 -14.09
CA ALA A 204 -7.54 3.06 -14.56
C ALA A 204 -8.36 3.74 -13.44
N ALA A 205 -9.08 2.95 -12.65
CA ALA A 205 -9.84 3.45 -11.51
C ALA A 205 -8.96 3.99 -10.37
N GLY A 206 -7.85 3.31 -10.08
CA GLY A 206 -6.85 3.74 -9.10
C GLY A 206 -6.26 5.10 -9.46
N VAL A 207 -5.79 5.28 -10.71
CA VAL A 207 -5.28 6.56 -11.22
C VAL A 207 -6.33 7.67 -11.07
N PHE A 208 -7.57 7.41 -11.49
CA PHE A 208 -8.65 8.38 -11.40
C PHE A 208 -8.94 8.80 -9.94
N MET A 209 -8.99 7.85 -9.00
CA MET A 209 -9.24 8.14 -7.59
C MET A 209 -8.09 8.91 -6.93
N VAL A 210 -6.82 8.60 -7.27
CA VAL A 210 -5.67 9.36 -6.77
C VAL A 210 -5.73 10.80 -7.25
N ILE A 211 -5.97 11.04 -8.55
CA ILE A 211 -6.11 12.38 -9.12
C ILE A 211 -7.23 13.16 -8.43
N MET A 212 -8.38 12.52 -8.27
CA MET A 212 -9.56 13.13 -7.63
C MET A 212 -9.32 13.43 -6.15
N GLY A 213 -8.70 12.53 -5.39
CA GLY A 213 -8.38 12.72 -3.98
C GLY A 213 -7.38 13.87 -3.76
N ILE A 214 -6.32 13.92 -4.57
CA ILE A 214 -5.32 15.02 -4.52
C ILE A 214 -5.97 16.36 -4.90
N ASN A 215 -6.86 16.38 -5.89
CA ASN A 215 -7.64 17.57 -6.26
C ASN A 215 -8.52 18.05 -5.09
N MET A 216 -9.14 17.11 -4.36
CA MET A 216 -9.99 17.43 -3.21
C MET A 216 -9.20 17.99 -2.02
N LEU A 217 -7.90 17.66 -1.89
CA LEU A 217 -6.98 18.26 -0.92
C LEU A 217 -6.55 19.69 -1.30
N GLY A 218 -6.81 20.12 -2.54
CA GLY A 218 -6.51 21.47 -3.00
C GLY A 218 -5.02 21.80 -3.12
N ILE A 219 -4.13 20.80 -3.01
CA ILE A 219 -2.67 20.97 -2.98
C ILE A 219 -2.15 21.51 -4.32
N PHE A 220 -2.66 20.99 -5.44
CA PHE A 220 -2.22 21.36 -6.78
C PHE A 220 -3.39 21.96 -7.59
N PRO A 221 -3.50 23.30 -7.69
CA PRO A 221 -4.59 23.97 -8.42
C PRO A 221 -4.67 23.59 -9.90
N TRP A 222 -3.54 23.24 -10.52
CA TRP A 222 -3.45 22.75 -11.91
C TRP A 222 -4.27 21.48 -12.14
N LEU A 223 -4.37 20.61 -11.12
CA LEU A 223 -5.00 19.29 -11.24
C LEU A 223 -6.53 19.40 -11.43
N ARG A 224 -7.11 20.57 -11.10
CA ARG A 224 -8.52 20.89 -11.35
C ARG A 224 -8.90 20.88 -12.83
N ARG A 225 -7.92 21.02 -13.74
CA ARG A 225 -8.15 20.98 -15.20
C ARG A 225 -8.38 19.56 -15.73
N LEU A 226 -7.92 18.54 -15.01
CA LEU A 226 -7.99 17.13 -15.42
C LEU A 226 -9.32 16.44 -15.09
N ASN A 227 -10.24 17.09 -14.36
CA ASN A 227 -11.53 16.48 -14.06
C ASN A 227 -12.36 16.30 -15.34
N PRO A 228 -12.76 15.06 -15.70
CA PRO A 228 -13.65 14.80 -16.82
C PRO A 228 -14.94 15.60 -16.63
N ARG A 229 -15.16 16.59 -17.49
CA ARG A 229 -16.42 17.33 -17.50
C ARG A 229 -17.45 16.49 -18.25
N MET A 230 -18.65 16.38 -17.68
CA MET A 230 -19.81 15.90 -18.43
C MET A 230 -19.90 16.73 -19.73
N PRO A 231 -20.00 16.10 -20.92
CA PRO A 231 -20.12 16.82 -22.17
C PRO A 231 -21.30 17.81 -22.10
N GLN A 232 -21.12 19.03 -22.62
CA GLN A 232 -22.11 20.11 -22.48
C GLN A 232 -23.51 19.73 -23.00
N ILE A 233 -23.60 18.76 -23.90
CA ILE A 233 -24.86 18.23 -24.45
C ILE A 233 -25.66 17.53 -23.35
N PHE A 234 -25.02 16.65 -22.58
CA PHE A 234 -25.63 15.97 -21.43
C PHE A 234 -25.88 16.94 -20.27
N ALA A 235 -24.93 17.84 -20.00
CA ALA A 235 -25.06 18.85 -18.96
C ALA A 235 -26.27 19.76 -19.19
N ARG A 236 -26.48 20.29 -20.41
CA ARG A 236 -27.63 21.15 -20.73
C ARG A 236 -28.97 20.41 -20.66
N LYS A 237 -29.02 19.14 -21.05
CA LYS A 237 -30.25 18.33 -20.99
C LYS A 237 -30.63 18.01 -19.54
N ILE A 238 -29.62 17.67 -18.74
CA ILE A 238 -29.76 17.42 -17.31
C ILE A 238 -30.11 18.72 -16.57
N ASP A 239 -29.45 19.85 -16.84
CA ASP A 239 -29.72 21.14 -16.18
C ASP A 239 -31.13 21.68 -16.49
N LYS A 240 -31.64 21.43 -17.71
CA LYS A 240 -33.01 21.80 -18.10
C LYS A 240 -34.06 21.02 -17.29
N GLU A 241 -33.84 19.72 -17.06
CA GLU A 241 -34.68 18.90 -16.17
C GLU A 241 -34.46 19.20 -14.68
N LYS A 242 -33.22 19.50 -14.27
CA LYS A 242 -32.86 19.89 -12.91
C LYS A 242 -33.56 21.17 -12.46
N SER A 243 -33.90 22.06 -13.40
CA SER A 243 -34.71 23.26 -13.13
C SER A 243 -36.17 22.97 -12.76
N LYS A 244 -36.70 21.80 -13.14
CA LYS A 244 -38.06 21.35 -12.77
C LYS A 244 -38.08 20.46 -11.54
N SER A 245 -37.02 19.69 -11.30
CA SER A 245 -36.88 18.83 -10.12
C SER A 245 -35.40 18.57 -9.85
N SER A 246 -34.78 19.39 -9.01
CA SER A 246 -33.46 19.10 -8.44
C SER A 246 -33.59 17.97 -7.41
N SER A 247 -34.09 16.81 -7.82
CA SER A 247 -34.43 15.73 -6.89
C SER A 247 -33.15 15.00 -6.47
N PRO A 248 -32.85 14.96 -5.17
CA PRO A 248 -31.75 14.17 -4.61
C PRO A 248 -31.79 12.70 -5.05
N LEU A 249 -32.98 12.19 -5.42
CA LEU A 249 -33.19 10.87 -6.00
C LEU A 249 -32.42 10.66 -7.31
N ILE A 250 -32.47 11.63 -8.24
CA ILE A 250 -31.79 11.52 -9.54
C ILE A 250 -30.27 11.51 -9.35
N VAL A 251 -29.78 12.34 -8.44
CA VAL A 251 -28.35 12.36 -8.09
C VAL A 251 -27.94 11.02 -7.48
N GLY A 252 -28.78 10.44 -6.62
CA GLY A 252 -28.58 9.09 -6.09
C GLY A 252 -28.58 8.02 -7.17
N LEU A 253 -29.50 8.09 -8.14
CA LEU A 253 -29.59 7.13 -9.26
C LEU A 253 -28.34 7.14 -10.15
N LEU A 254 -27.73 8.31 -10.35
CA LEU A 254 -26.49 8.43 -11.13
C LEU A 254 -25.25 7.93 -10.37
N ASN A 255 -25.34 7.76 -9.05
CA ASN A 255 -24.20 7.38 -8.22
C ASN A 255 -23.72 5.94 -8.47
N GLY A 256 -24.60 5.05 -8.95
CA GLY A 256 -24.24 3.67 -9.34
C GLY A 256 -23.27 3.58 -10.51
N LEU A 257 -23.07 4.68 -11.24
CA LEU A 257 -22.15 4.78 -12.37
C LEU A 257 -20.80 5.41 -11.97
N MET A 258 -20.61 5.76 -10.70
CA MET A 258 -19.34 6.35 -10.26
C MET A 258 -18.24 5.29 -10.19
N PRO A 259 -17.05 5.54 -10.75
CA PRO A 259 -15.92 4.63 -10.64
C PRO A 259 -15.26 4.79 -9.26
N CYS A 260 -15.80 4.14 -8.22
CA CYS A 260 -15.15 4.05 -6.92
C CYS A 260 -14.79 2.60 -6.57
N GLY A 261 -13.67 2.43 -5.87
CA GLY A 261 -13.07 1.12 -5.64
C GLY A 261 -13.97 0.06 -5.03
N PRO A 262 -14.61 0.35 -3.87
CA PRO A 262 -15.54 -0.59 -3.26
C PRO A 262 -16.71 -0.97 -4.17
N LEU A 263 -17.25 -0.01 -4.95
CA LEU A 263 -18.34 -0.29 -5.88
C LEU A 263 -17.86 -1.18 -7.03
N GLN A 264 -16.68 -0.93 -7.59
CA GLN A 264 -16.12 -1.76 -8.66
C GLN A 264 -15.82 -3.18 -8.17
N ALA A 265 -15.26 -3.34 -6.97
CA ALA A 265 -15.03 -4.66 -6.37
C ALA A 265 -16.34 -5.44 -6.24
N MET A 266 -17.41 -4.79 -5.79
CA MET A 266 -18.73 -5.42 -5.72
C MET A 266 -19.35 -5.66 -7.08
N GLN A 267 -19.08 -4.82 -8.09
CA GLN A 267 -19.62 -5.02 -9.45
C GLN A 267 -19.00 -6.27 -10.06
N ILE A 268 -17.71 -6.48 -9.83
CA ILE A 268 -17.04 -7.70 -10.27
C ILE A 268 -17.47 -8.91 -9.44
N TYR A 269 -17.75 -8.77 -8.14
CA TYR A 269 -18.39 -9.84 -7.37
C TYR A 269 -19.76 -10.20 -7.96
N ALA A 270 -20.59 -9.19 -8.27
CA ALA A 270 -21.89 -9.41 -8.88
C ALA A 270 -21.74 -10.13 -10.23
N LEU A 271 -20.74 -9.74 -11.03
CA LEU A 271 -20.36 -10.41 -12.26
C LEU A 271 -19.99 -11.88 -12.03
N SER A 272 -19.16 -12.19 -11.02
CA SER A 272 -18.70 -13.55 -10.75
C SER A 272 -19.82 -14.48 -10.27
N THR A 273 -20.91 -13.93 -9.72
CA THR A 273 -22.08 -14.76 -9.36
C THR A 273 -22.72 -15.45 -10.57
N GLY A 274 -22.48 -14.95 -11.79
CA GLY A 274 -23.05 -15.47 -13.04
C GLY A 274 -24.59 -15.46 -13.07
N ASN A 275 -25.25 -14.80 -12.11
CA ASN A 275 -26.70 -14.78 -11.97
C ASN A 275 -27.18 -13.35 -11.69
N PRO A 276 -28.16 -12.83 -12.46
CA PRO A 276 -28.64 -11.47 -12.31
C PRO A 276 -29.27 -11.20 -10.93
N PHE A 277 -29.96 -12.17 -10.34
CA PHE A 277 -30.61 -12.00 -9.03
C PHE A 277 -29.60 -12.05 -7.90
N SER A 278 -28.62 -12.97 -7.96
CA SER A 278 -27.53 -13.02 -6.98
C SER A 278 -26.70 -11.74 -7.04
N GLY A 279 -26.33 -11.27 -8.24
CA GLY A 279 -25.62 -10.01 -8.42
C GLY A 279 -26.40 -8.79 -7.92
N ALA A 280 -27.72 -8.73 -8.16
CA ALA A 280 -28.58 -7.68 -7.64
C ALA A 280 -28.65 -7.71 -6.10
N LEU A 281 -28.84 -8.88 -5.50
CA LEU A 281 -28.97 -9.05 -4.05
C LEU A 281 -27.66 -8.68 -3.33
N SER A 282 -26.52 -9.08 -3.89
CA SER A 282 -25.19 -8.73 -3.36
C SER A 282 -24.97 -7.22 -3.35
N MET A 283 -25.32 -6.54 -4.45
CA MET A 283 -25.25 -5.09 -4.54
C MET A 283 -26.23 -4.37 -3.63
N PHE A 284 -27.44 -4.91 -3.49
CA PHE A 284 -28.45 -4.38 -2.60
C PHE A 284 -27.97 -4.37 -1.16
N LEU A 285 -27.43 -5.50 -0.67
CA LEU A 285 -26.94 -5.64 0.71
C LEU A 285 -25.70 -4.78 0.96
N PHE A 286 -24.76 -4.76 0.03
CA PHE A 286 -23.62 -3.85 0.08
C PHE A 286 -24.09 -2.39 0.16
N SER A 287 -24.99 -1.97 -0.72
CA SER A 287 -25.52 -0.59 -0.72
C SER A 287 -26.26 -0.28 0.57
N LEU A 288 -27.03 -1.23 1.11
CA LEU A 288 -27.76 -1.07 2.37
C LEU A 288 -26.81 -0.85 3.55
N GLY A 289 -25.66 -1.54 3.57
CA GLY A 289 -24.60 -1.32 4.54
C GLY A 289 -24.04 0.11 4.52
N THR A 290 -24.08 0.80 3.36
CA THR A 290 -23.61 2.19 3.27
C THR A 290 -24.60 3.24 3.78
N VAL A 291 -25.89 2.87 3.91
CA VAL A 291 -26.97 3.82 4.25
C VAL A 291 -26.86 4.38 5.67
N PRO A 292 -26.62 3.60 6.75
CA PRO A 292 -26.64 4.11 8.12
C PRO A 292 -25.69 5.29 8.33
N LEU A 293 -24.45 5.16 7.83
CA LEU A 293 -23.41 6.15 8.05
C LEU A 293 -23.59 7.39 7.13
N MET A 294 -24.09 7.20 5.90
CA MET A 294 -24.46 8.30 5.00
C MET A 294 -25.68 9.08 5.47
N PHE A 295 -26.68 8.38 5.97
CA PHE A 295 -27.87 8.98 6.55
C PHE A 295 -27.51 9.74 7.83
N GLY A 296 -26.65 9.16 8.67
CA GLY A 296 -26.08 9.81 9.84
C GLY A 296 -25.35 11.10 9.51
N LEU A 297 -24.46 11.11 8.49
CA LEU A 297 -23.80 12.34 8.06
C LEU A 297 -24.80 13.41 7.62
N GLY A 298 -25.79 13.05 6.80
CA GLY A 298 -26.82 13.98 6.34
C GLY A 298 -27.66 14.53 7.50
N ALA A 299 -28.00 13.68 8.47
CA ALA A 299 -28.79 14.04 9.64
C ALA A 299 -28.04 14.91 10.65
N LEU A 300 -26.76 14.60 10.91
CA LEU A 300 -25.93 15.37 11.84
C LEU A 300 -25.31 16.61 11.18
N SER A 301 -25.35 16.73 9.85
CA SER A 301 -24.73 17.86 9.13
C SER A 301 -25.25 19.23 9.54
N SER A 302 -26.53 19.33 9.94
CA SER A 302 -27.11 20.58 10.45
C SER A 302 -26.67 20.92 11.87
N ALA A 303 -26.16 19.93 12.63
CA ALA A 303 -25.63 20.11 13.99
C ALA A 303 -24.09 20.24 14.01
N LEU A 304 -23.40 19.76 12.96
CA LEU A 304 -21.95 19.79 12.84
C LEU A 304 -21.47 21.13 12.24
N GLY A 305 -20.64 21.87 12.97
CA GLY A 305 -20.11 23.16 12.51
C GLY A 305 -19.15 23.06 11.31
N LYS A 306 -18.97 24.17 10.57
CA LYS A 306 -18.10 24.33 9.38
C LYS A 306 -16.68 23.74 9.55
N ARG A 307 -16.12 23.84 10.76
CA ARG A 307 -14.79 23.30 11.10
C ARG A 307 -14.75 21.77 11.05
N PHE A 308 -15.82 21.11 11.52
CA PHE A 308 -15.91 19.65 11.50
C PHE A 308 -16.10 19.12 10.07
N THR A 309 -17.02 19.71 9.29
CA THR A 309 -17.24 19.33 7.88
C THR A 309 -15.96 19.45 7.05
N SER A 310 -15.21 20.55 7.22
CA SER A 310 -13.94 20.75 6.51
C SER A 310 -12.88 19.69 6.88
N LYS A 311 -12.78 19.33 8.16
CA LYS A 311 -11.87 18.27 8.64
C LYS A 311 -12.28 16.89 8.12
N VAL A 312 -13.56 16.54 8.16
CA VAL A 312 -14.10 15.29 7.62
C VAL A 312 -13.82 15.16 6.12
N MET A 313 -14.02 16.23 5.34
CA MET A 313 -13.71 16.23 3.91
C MET A 313 -12.21 16.08 3.64
N THR A 314 -11.34 16.68 4.47
CA THR A 314 -9.88 16.56 4.34
C THR A 314 -9.41 15.14 4.66
N VAL A 315 -9.85 14.57 5.79
CA VAL A 315 -9.57 13.18 6.17
C VAL A 315 -10.09 12.22 5.10
N GLY A 316 -11.28 12.51 4.58
CA GLY A 316 -11.86 11.75 3.50
C GLY A 316 -11.03 11.79 2.22
N ALA A 317 -10.50 12.95 1.84
CA ALA A 317 -9.64 13.07 0.66
C ALA A 317 -8.35 12.26 0.83
N VAL A 318 -7.72 12.30 2.01
CA VAL A 318 -6.55 11.45 2.34
C VAL A 318 -6.89 9.97 2.17
N LEU A 319 -8.01 9.52 2.73
CA LEU A 319 -8.45 8.12 2.61
C LEU A 319 -8.70 7.73 1.14
N VAL A 320 -9.32 8.59 0.33
CA VAL A 320 -9.54 8.36 -1.11
C VAL A 320 -8.21 8.17 -1.84
N VAL A 321 -7.20 8.98 -1.55
CA VAL A 321 -5.86 8.85 -2.17
C VAL A 321 -5.23 7.51 -1.77
N VAL A 322 -5.27 7.15 -0.49
CA VAL A 322 -4.73 5.87 0.02
C VAL A 322 -5.39 4.66 -0.65
N LEU A 323 -6.73 4.65 -0.75
CA LEU A 323 -7.46 3.59 -1.44
C LEU A 323 -7.19 3.58 -2.95
N GLY A 324 -7.03 4.75 -3.56
CA GLY A 324 -6.64 4.90 -4.97
C GLY A 324 -5.25 4.33 -5.26
N MET A 325 -4.26 4.59 -4.40
CA MET A 325 -2.91 4.04 -4.51
C MET A 325 -2.90 2.52 -4.34
N SER A 326 -3.72 1.99 -3.43
CA SER A 326 -3.90 0.54 -3.25
C SER A 326 -4.51 -0.11 -4.51
N MET A 327 -5.54 0.49 -5.10
CA MET A 327 -6.11 -0.02 -6.35
C MET A 327 -5.18 0.09 -7.54
N PHE A 328 -4.38 1.16 -7.60
CA PHE A 328 -3.36 1.33 -8.61
C PHE A 328 -2.31 0.21 -8.53
N SER A 329 -1.79 -0.08 -7.33
CA SER A 329 -0.80 -1.14 -7.15
C SER A 329 -1.38 -2.53 -7.44
N GLN A 330 -2.60 -2.81 -6.98
CA GLN A 330 -3.33 -4.04 -7.34
C GLN A 330 -3.57 -4.15 -8.85
N GLY A 331 -3.92 -3.05 -9.53
CA GLY A 331 -4.14 -3.02 -10.97
C GLY A 331 -2.86 -3.28 -11.78
N MET A 332 -1.72 -2.73 -11.35
CA MET A 332 -0.41 -3.01 -11.94
C MET A 332 -0.05 -4.50 -11.81
N SER A 333 -0.22 -5.06 -10.62
CA SER A 333 -0.06 -6.50 -10.38
C SER A 333 -0.98 -7.34 -11.28
N LEU A 334 -2.27 -6.98 -11.32
CA LEU A 334 -3.28 -7.79 -11.98
C LEU A 334 -3.21 -7.71 -13.50
N SER A 335 -2.71 -6.60 -14.06
CA SER A 335 -2.62 -6.37 -15.51
C SER A 335 -1.37 -7.00 -16.16
N GLY A 336 -0.40 -7.47 -15.38
CA GLY A 336 0.83 -8.06 -15.92
C GLY A 336 1.82 -7.04 -16.52
N PHE A 337 1.56 -5.73 -16.37
CA PHE A 337 2.53 -4.70 -16.73
C PHE A 337 3.70 -4.73 -15.73
N GLN A 338 4.87 -5.19 -16.18
CA GLN A 338 6.14 -4.95 -15.49
C GLN A 338 6.40 -3.44 -15.55
N ALA A 339 6.34 -2.74 -14.41
CA ALA A 339 6.80 -1.35 -14.38
C ALA A 339 8.33 -1.33 -14.61
N PRO A 340 8.89 -0.29 -15.24
CA PRO A 340 10.33 -0.15 -15.39
C PRO A 340 11.02 -0.22 -14.03
N ASP A 341 12.11 -1.00 -13.93
CA ASP A 341 12.89 -1.24 -12.70
C ASP A 341 13.32 0.04 -11.95
N LEU A 342 13.30 1.18 -12.63
CA LEU A 342 13.62 2.51 -12.09
C LEU A 342 12.69 2.96 -10.96
N PHE A 343 11.42 2.51 -10.93
CA PHE A 343 10.50 2.79 -9.82
C PHE A 343 10.51 1.71 -8.71
N TYR A 344 11.14 0.55 -8.97
CA TYR A 344 11.19 -0.59 -8.02
C TYR A 344 12.33 -0.48 -7.01
N LYS A 345 13.41 0.25 -7.33
CA LYS A 345 14.54 0.48 -6.42
C LYS A 345 14.22 1.28 -5.16
N ALA A 346 13.09 1.99 -5.09
CA ALA A 346 12.73 2.79 -3.92
C ALA A 346 11.83 2.06 -2.90
N GLY A 347 11.20 0.94 -3.29
CA GLY A 347 10.27 0.18 -2.44
C GLY A 347 10.74 -1.23 -2.08
N ASN A 348 11.59 -1.84 -2.92
CA ASN A 348 12.13 -3.18 -2.67
C ASN A 348 13.58 -3.20 -2.17
N ASN A 349 14.31 -2.07 -2.21
CA ASN A 349 15.72 -2.04 -1.78
C ASN A 349 15.92 -1.89 -0.26
N ALA A 350 14.85 -1.87 0.54
CA ALA A 350 14.97 -1.96 2.01
C ALA A 350 14.88 -3.40 2.52
N TYR A 351 14.57 -4.38 1.66
CA TYR A 351 14.27 -5.76 2.09
C TYR A 351 14.80 -6.84 1.13
N ALA A 352 15.69 -6.49 0.19
CA ALA A 352 16.31 -7.42 -0.75
C ALA A 352 17.83 -7.61 -0.51
N ALA A 353 18.30 -7.33 0.70
CA ALA A 353 19.65 -7.62 1.13
C ALA A 353 19.55 -8.20 2.55
N GLY A 354 19.94 -9.48 2.69
CA GLY A 354 19.69 -10.27 3.89
C GLY A 354 19.02 -11.61 3.55
N GLU A 355 19.71 -12.38 2.71
CA GLU A 355 19.71 -13.85 2.62
C GLU A 355 20.54 -14.18 1.37
N GLN A 356 21.76 -14.70 1.57
CA GLN A 356 22.27 -15.62 0.56
C GLN A 356 21.24 -16.75 0.47
N GLU A 357 20.59 -16.88 -0.69
CA GLU A 357 19.77 -18.03 -0.99
C GLU A 357 20.62 -19.28 -0.73
N LYS A 358 20.25 -20.06 0.30
CA LYS A 358 20.60 -21.48 0.36
C LYS A 358 20.29 -22.02 -1.03
N LYS A 359 21.34 -22.43 -1.72
CA LYS A 359 21.30 -23.16 -2.99
C LYS A 359 20.17 -24.18 -2.85
N ASN A 360 19.03 -23.94 -3.50
CA ASN A 360 17.88 -24.84 -3.42
C ASN A 360 18.40 -26.22 -3.81
N ASP A 361 18.43 -27.14 -2.84
CA ASP A 361 18.98 -28.47 -2.98
C ASP A 361 18.06 -29.21 -3.95
N THR A 362 18.36 -29.09 -5.24
CA THR A 362 17.49 -29.57 -6.32
C THR A 362 17.74 -31.06 -6.41
N LYS A 363 17.03 -31.83 -5.61
CA LYS A 363 17.14 -33.29 -5.63
C LYS A 363 16.26 -33.81 -6.75
N ILE A 364 16.88 -34.42 -7.74
CA ILE A 364 16.17 -35.17 -8.78
C ILE A 364 15.98 -36.58 -8.25
N GLU A 365 14.77 -36.88 -7.79
CA GLU A 365 14.36 -38.22 -7.37
C GLU A 365 13.29 -38.72 -8.35
N ASP A 366 13.48 -39.91 -8.92
CA ASP A 366 12.53 -40.57 -9.85
C ASP A 366 12.07 -39.71 -11.06
N GLY A 367 12.94 -38.85 -11.60
CA GLY A 367 12.62 -37.99 -12.74
C GLY A 367 11.79 -36.75 -12.40
N VAL A 368 11.67 -36.41 -11.11
CA VAL A 368 11.00 -35.21 -10.61
C VAL A 368 11.98 -34.36 -9.80
N GLN A 369 11.98 -33.05 -10.03
CA GLN A 369 12.80 -32.07 -9.31
C GLN A 369 12.09 -31.68 -8.01
N ILE A 370 12.62 -32.08 -6.86
CA ILE A 370 12.09 -31.70 -5.56
C ILE A 370 12.83 -30.45 -5.07
N ILE A 371 12.07 -29.39 -4.78
CA ILE A 371 12.61 -28.15 -4.23
C ILE A 371 11.96 -27.90 -2.87
N ASN A 372 12.77 -27.60 -1.87
CA ASN A 372 12.30 -27.22 -0.54
C ASN A 372 12.57 -25.73 -0.31
N SER A 373 11.55 -25.00 0.15
CA SER A 373 11.68 -23.59 0.50
C SER A 373 10.89 -23.29 1.78
N THR A 374 11.22 -22.19 2.45
CA THR A 374 10.47 -21.72 3.62
C THR A 374 9.76 -20.41 3.29
N LEU A 375 8.50 -20.30 3.71
CA LEU A 375 7.71 -19.09 3.57
C LEU A 375 8.00 -18.15 4.75
N SER A 376 8.50 -16.96 4.45
CA SER A 376 8.76 -15.91 5.46
C SER A 376 7.66 -14.83 5.44
N PRO A 377 7.38 -14.16 6.58
CA PRO A 377 6.45 -13.03 6.63
C PRO A 377 6.82 -11.96 5.59
N GLY A 378 5.92 -11.68 4.64
CA GLY A 378 6.12 -10.59 3.68
C GLY A 378 7.11 -10.87 2.53
N ARG A 379 7.68 -12.07 2.40
CA ARG A 379 8.63 -12.45 1.33
C ARG A 379 8.23 -13.76 0.66
N TYR A 380 8.61 -13.94 -0.60
CA TYR A 380 8.54 -15.21 -1.31
C TYR A 380 9.91 -15.70 -1.78
N PRO A 381 10.18 -17.03 -1.73
CA PRO A 381 11.51 -17.58 -2.01
C PRO A 381 11.76 -17.81 -3.51
N ASN A 382 12.85 -17.32 -4.09
CA ASN A 382 13.15 -17.67 -5.49
C ASN A 382 13.62 -19.12 -5.58
N ILE A 383 13.34 -19.74 -6.74
CA ILE A 383 13.73 -21.12 -7.01
C ILE A 383 14.37 -21.26 -8.40
N ASN A 384 15.25 -22.25 -8.54
CA ASN A 384 15.90 -22.59 -9.79
C ASN A 384 15.44 -23.99 -10.20
N VAL A 385 14.94 -24.16 -11.41
CA VAL A 385 14.40 -25.42 -11.94
C VAL A 385 14.90 -25.66 -13.36
N GLN A 386 14.95 -26.91 -13.80
CA GLN A 386 15.30 -27.27 -15.18
C GLN A 386 14.05 -27.39 -16.05
N LYS A 387 14.17 -26.96 -17.30
CA LYS A 387 13.14 -27.08 -18.32
C LYS A 387 12.82 -28.55 -18.61
N GLY A 388 11.54 -28.85 -18.82
CA GLY A 388 11.06 -30.15 -19.29
C GLY A 388 10.98 -31.26 -18.24
N ILE A 389 11.47 -31.04 -17.02
CA ILE A 389 11.41 -32.01 -15.93
C ILE A 389 10.34 -31.56 -14.92
N PRO A 390 9.36 -32.42 -14.54
CA PRO A 390 8.36 -32.10 -13.53
C PRO A 390 8.99 -31.61 -12.22
N VAL A 391 8.39 -30.59 -11.62
CA VAL A 391 8.84 -29.95 -10.38
C VAL A 391 7.81 -30.23 -9.29
N LYS A 392 8.29 -30.68 -8.13
CA LYS A 392 7.55 -30.77 -6.88
C LYS A 392 8.16 -29.78 -5.88
N TRP A 393 7.52 -28.64 -5.72
CA TRP A 393 7.97 -27.58 -4.83
C TRP A 393 7.25 -27.66 -3.50
N ILE A 394 8.01 -27.95 -2.44
CA ILE A 394 7.54 -28.05 -1.06
C ILE A 394 7.93 -26.76 -0.35
N ILE A 395 6.91 -26.01 0.09
CA ILE A 395 7.06 -24.75 0.82
C ILE A 395 6.58 -24.98 2.25
N ASP A 396 7.51 -24.98 3.21
CA ASP A 396 7.16 -24.99 4.62
C ASP A 396 6.73 -23.58 5.07
N ALA A 397 5.57 -23.49 5.70
CA ALA A 397 5.03 -22.24 6.25
C ALA A 397 4.93 -22.32 7.77
N PRO A 398 5.98 -21.90 8.51
CA PRO A 398 6.00 -21.94 9.97
C PRO A 398 4.81 -21.21 10.61
N LYS A 399 4.43 -21.58 11.83
CA LYS A 399 3.37 -20.86 12.57
C LYS A 399 3.72 -19.37 12.69
N GLY A 400 2.80 -18.51 12.25
CA GLY A 400 2.99 -17.05 12.24
C GLY A 400 3.63 -16.48 10.96
N SER A 401 4.15 -17.31 10.05
CA SER A 401 4.71 -16.87 8.77
C SER A 401 3.65 -16.34 7.80
N ILE A 402 2.44 -16.90 7.86
CA ILE A 402 1.31 -16.55 7.00
C ILE A 402 0.59 -15.33 7.58
N ASN A 403 0.50 -14.28 6.78
CA ASN A 403 -0.24 -13.07 7.09
C ASN A 403 -1.11 -12.63 5.89
N GLY A 404 -1.83 -11.52 6.05
CA GLY A 404 -2.71 -11.00 5.01
C GLY A 404 -2.00 -10.70 3.68
N CYS A 405 -0.70 -10.44 3.67
CA CYS A 405 0.05 -10.06 2.46
C CYS A 405 0.61 -11.25 1.68
N ASN A 406 0.98 -12.35 2.35
CA ASN A 406 1.66 -13.50 1.74
C ASN A 406 0.83 -14.79 1.71
N ASN A 407 -0.39 -14.80 2.27
CA ASN A 407 -1.25 -16.00 2.35
C ASN A 407 -1.65 -16.65 1.02
N ARG A 408 -1.49 -15.97 -0.13
CA ARG A 408 -1.82 -16.51 -1.44
C ARG A 408 -0.84 -16.06 -2.50
N MET A 409 -0.32 -17.03 -3.25
CA MET A 409 0.63 -16.87 -4.35
C MET A 409 -0.05 -17.11 -5.69
N ILE A 410 0.37 -16.35 -6.71
CA ILE A 410 -0.11 -16.43 -8.09
C ILE A 410 1.10 -16.53 -9.02
N ILE A 411 1.20 -17.65 -9.76
CA ILE A 411 2.19 -17.87 -10.81
C ILE A 411 1.48 -17.86 -12.16
N ARG A 412 1.48 -16.69 -12.82
CA ARG A 412 0.62 -16.43 -13.98
C ARG A 412 0.98 -17.26 -15.20
N ASP A 413 2.27 -17.36 -15.50
CA ASP A 413 2.75 -18.04 -16.69
C ASP A 413 2.47 -19.55 -16.65
N LEU A 414 2.26 -20.10 -15.45
CA LEU A 414 1.89 -21.49 -15.22
C LEU A 414 0.38 -21.67 -14.90
N GLY A 415 -0.38 -20.58 -14.79
CA GLY A 415 -1.80 -20.61 -14.42
C GLY A 415 -2.07 -21.12 -13.00
N ILE A 416 -1.08 -21.04 -12.10
CA ILE A 416 -1.16 -21.59 -10.74
C ILE A 416 -1.56 -20.49 -9.76
N GLU A 417 -2.56 -20.80 -8.93
CA GLU A 417 -2.96 -19.99 -7.80
C GLU A 417 -3.01 -20.87 -6.56
N TYR A 418 -2.25 -20.49 -5.52
CA TYR A 418 -2.04 -21.32 -4.35
C TYR A 418 -2.27 -20.54 -3.05
N ALA A 419 -3.13 -21.05 -2.18
CA ALA A 419 -3.37 -20.49 -0.85
C ALA A 419 -2.63 -21.30 0.21
N PHE A 420 -1.73 -20.65 0.94
CA PHE A 420 -0.87 -21.31 1.93
C PHE A 420 -1.65 -21.72 3.18
N LYS A 421 -1.29 -22.87 3.73
CA LYS A 421 -1.69 -23.37 5.04
C LYS A 421 -0.46 -23.46 5.93
N THR A 422 -0.64 -23.34 7.24
CA THR A 422 0.46 -23.55 8.20
C THR A 422 1.01 -24.97 8.07
N GLY A 423 2.33 -25.11 8.03
CA GLY A 423 3.04 -26.37 7.76
C GLY A 423 3.42 -26.52 6.28
N GLU A 424 3.55 -27.76 5.81
CA GLU A 424 4.01 -28.04 4.45
C GLU A 424 2.93 -27.78 3.38
N ASN A 425 3.35 -27.11 2.30
CA ASN A 425 2.54 -26.81 1.14
C ASN A 425 3.23 -27.33 -0.11
N VAL A 426 2.57 -28.17 -0.90
CA VAL A 426 3.16 -28.77 -2.11
C VAL A 426 2.53 -28.17 -3.36
N ILE A 427 3.39 -27.77 -4.30
CA ILE A 427 3.02 -27.19 -5.60
C ILE A 427 3.73 -27.98 -6.69
N GLU A 428 2.97 -28.46 -7.68
CA GLU A 428 3.51 -29.28 -8.77
C GLU A 428 3.32 -28.57 -10.10
N PHE A 429 4.38 -28.52 -10.91
CA PHE A 429 4.33 -27.91 -12.25
C PHE A 429 5.45 -28.43 -13.15
N THR A 430 5.33 -28.26 -14.46
CA THR A 430 6.41 -28.61 -15.40
C THR A 430 6.75 -27.38 -16.25
N PRO A 431 7.97 -26.83 -16.14
CA PRO A 431 8.36 -25.65 -16.90
C PRO A 431 8.71 -26.03 -18.36
N GLU A 432 7.96 -25.52 -19.33
CA GLU A 432 8.15 -25.85 -20.76
C GLU A 432 9.17 -24.95 -21.48
N LYS A 433 9.46 -23.76 -20.91
CA LYS A 433 10.30 -22.73 -21.53
C LYS A 433 11.36 -22.25 -20.55
N THR A 434 12.56 -22.00 -21.06
CA THR A 434 13.65 -21.38 -20.31
C THR A 434 13.41 -19.90 -20.10
N GLY A 435 14.01 -19.35 -19.04
CA GLY A 435 13.88 -17.95 -18.65
C GLY A 435 13.30 -17.76 -17.26
N LYS A 436 12.99 -16.50 -16.94
CA LYS A 436 12.50 -16.09 -15.63
C LYS A 436 10.97 -16.05 -15.61
N ILE A 437 10.37 -16.98 -14.87
CA ILE A 437 8.93 -16.97 -14.57
C ILE A 437 8.74 -16.14 -13.30
N SER A 438 8.01 -15.03 -13.42
CA SER A 438 7.72 -14.18 -12.26
C SER A 438 6.44 -14.62 -11.58
N TYR A 439 6.43 -14.62 -10.25
CA TYR A 439 5.24 -14.90 -9.48
C TYR A 439 5.11 -13.90 -8.33
N SER A 440 3.90 -13.77 -7.80
CA SER A 440 3.62 -12.72 -6.82
C SER A 440 2.52 -13.10 -5.86
N CYS A 441 2.38 -12.33 -4.77
CA CYS A 441 1.24 -12.51 -3.89
C CYS A 441 -0.04 -12.06 -4.60
N TRP A 442 -1.18 -12.28 -3.99
CA TRP A 442 -2.45 -11.84 -4.52
C TRP A 442 -2.54 -10.32 -4.77
N MET A 443 -1.76 -9.49 -4.06
CA MET A 443 -1.64 -8.03 -4.31
C MET A 443 -0.62 -7.69 -5.37
N GLY A 444 0.24 -8.64 -5.72
CA GLY A 444 1.50 -8.48 -6.46
C GLY A 444 2.48 -7.46 -5.91
N MET A 445 2.42 -7.22 -4.60
CA MET A 445 3.39 -6.42 -3.85
C MET A 445 4.61 -7.27 -3.49
N ILE A 446 4.39 -8.46 -2.94
CA ILE A 446 5.43 -9.46 -2.70
C ILE A 446 5.62 -10.24 -3.98
N ARG A 447 6.86 -10.40 -4.42
CA ARG A 447 7.21 -11.07 -5.67
C ARG A 447 8.35 -12.04 -5.43
N GLY A 448 8.34 -13.12 -6.19
CA GLY A 448 9.45 -14.05 -6.31
C GLY A 448 9.61 -14.48 -7.76
N SER A 449 10.68 -15.22 -8.03
CA SER A 449 11.09 -15.64 -9.36
C SER A 449 11.39 -17.13 -9.39
N ILE A 450 10.97 -17.79 -10.47
CA ILE A 450 11.37 -19.15 -10.82
C ILE A 450 12.29 -19.01 -12.02
N TYR A 451 13.56 -19.37 -11.87
CA TYR A 451 14.53 -19.35 -12.96
C TYR A 451 14.56 -20.74 -13.59
N VAL A 452 14.24 -20.80 -14.88
CA VAL A 452 14.23 -22.06 -15.65
C VAL A 452 15.47 -22.13 -16.53
N THR A 453 16.34 -23.10 -16.29
CA THR A 453 17.59 -23.33 -17.04
C THR A 453 17.49 -24.54 -17.98
N GLU A 454 18.35 -24.58 -19.00
CA GLU A 454 18.54 -25.76 -19.86
C GLU A 454 19.28 -26.88 -19.08
N GLU A 455 19.16 -28.11 -19.57
CA GLU A 455 19.79 -29.30 -18.98
C GLU A 455 21.31 -29.23 -19.14
N GLY A 456 22.06 -29.14 -18.04
CA GLY A 456 23.53 -29.20 -18.03
C GLY A 456 24.29 -27.88 -17.82
N ASP A 457 23.62 -26.72 -17.74
CA ASP A 457 24.28 -25.41 -17.61
C ASP A 457 24.64 -24.99 -16.16
N ALA A 458 25.03 -25.95 -15.33
CA ALA A 458 25.60 -25.65 -14.01
C ALA A 458 27.12 -25.37 -14.07
N ARG A 459 27.66 -24.79 -15.17
CA ARG A 459 29.07 -24.36 -15.27
C ARG A 459 29.29 -23.19 -16.26
N ASN A 460 29.92 -22.13 -15.74
CA ASN A 460 30.70 -21.09 -16.43
C ASN A 460 30.12 -20.45 -17.71
N GLY A 461 29.30 -19.40 -17.53
CA GLY A 461 29.11 -18.40 -18.57
C GLY A 461 30.38 -17.56 -18.73
N THR A 462 31.16 -17.84 -19.76
CA THR A 462 32.16 -16.91 -20.30
C THR A 462 31.53 -16.26 -21.52
N ASP A 463 31.22 -14.97 -21.40
CA ASP A 463 30.72 -14.19 -22.53
C ASP A 463 31.85 -13.96 -23.54
N SER A 464 31.62 -14.38 -24.77
CA SER A 464 32.32 -13.86 -25.94
C SER A 464 31.33 -13.21 -26.89
N ASP A 465 31.61 -11.93 -27.13
CA ASP A 465 31.35 -11.14 -28.32
C ASP A 465 29.90 -10.83 -28.72
N GLY A 466 29.45 -9.68 -28.25
CA GLY A 466 28.32 -8.93 -28.79
C GLY A 466 28.32 -7.51 -28.24
N GLU A 467 29.00 -6.60 -28.92
CA GLU A 467 29.22 -5.20 -28.51
C GLU A 467 27.93 -4.45 -28.17
N GLY A 468 27.93 -3.85 -26.98
CA GLY A 468 27.15 -2.66 -26.67
C GLY A 468 26.35 -2.75 -25.37
N VAL A 469 26.66 -1.82 -24.46
CA VAL A 469 25.79 -1.28 -23.39
C VAL A 469 26.10 -1.78 -21.96
N LEU A 470 26.63 -0.81 -21.18
CA LEU A 470 26.69 -0.68 -19.71
C LEU A 470 27.62 -1.65 -18.94
N LYS A 471 28.68 -1.07 -18.34
CA LYS A 471 29.51 -1.72 -17.31
C LYS A 471 28.62 -2.09 -16.12
N GLU A 472 28.39 -3.39 -15.94
CA GLU A 472 27.84 -3.98 -14.73
C GLU A 472 28.94 -3.96 -13.64
N TYR A 473 28.58 -3.48 -12.44
CA TYR A 473 29.47 -3.43 -11.28
C TYR A 473 29.53 -4.84 -10.69
N ALA A 474 30.68 -5.52 -10.78
CA ALA A 474 30.90 -6.81 -10.14
C ALA A 474 31.22 -6.58 -8.64
N PRO A 475 30.58 -7.28 -7.69
CA PRO A 475 30.97 -7.22 -6.28
C PRO A 475 32.38 -7.80 -6.10
N GLU A 476 33.19 -7.17 -5.24
CA GLU A 476 34.56 -7.62 -4.93
C GLU A 476 34.53 -8.96 -4.19
N GLU A 477 35.48 -9.87 -4.44
CA GLU A 477 35.55 -11.15 -3.70
C GLU A 477 36.09 -10.93 -2.26
N PRO A 478 35.64 -11.72 -1.25
CA PRO A 478 36.17 -11.64 0.11
C PRO A 478 37.68 -11.92 0.17
N ALA A 479 38.42 -11.06 0.87
CA ALA A 479 39.86 -11.19 1.03
C ALA A 479 40.20 -12.00 2.30
N ALA A 480 41.36 -12.64 2.35
CA ALA A 480 41.80 -13.32 3.57
C ALA A 480 42.23 -12.29 4.63
N ALA A 481 41.68 -12.37 5.85
CA ALA A 481 42.03 -11.46 6.94
C ALA A 481 43.36 -11.83 7.61
N GLY A 482 43.76 -13.10 7.54
CA GLY A 482 45.00 -13.59 8.16
C GLY A 482 44.98 -13.61 9.70
N TYR A 483 43.83 -13.36 10.31
CA TYR A 483 43.63 -13.43 11.76
C TYR A 483 43.36 -14.87 12.20
N ARG A 484 44.04 -15.34 13.26
CA ARG A 484 43.80 -16.66 13.84
C ARG A 484 42.99 -16.52 15.12
N ILE A 485 41.79 -17.11 15.14
CA ILE A 485 40.89 -17.06 16.28
C ILE A 485 41.52 -17.80 17.47
N PRO A 486 41.73 -17.14 18.63
CA PRO A 486 42.23 -17.79 19.84
C PRO A 486 41.30 -18.90 20.32
N THR A 487 41.86 -20.04 20.73
CA THR A 487 41.11 -21.22 21.20
C THR A 487 41.52 -21.65 22.61
N ASP A 488 42.23 -20.78 23.33
CA ASP A 488 42.72 -21.04 24.69
C ASP A 488 41.54 -21.15 25.67
N GLU A 489 40.56 -20.25 25.51
CA GLU A 489 39.30 -20.23 26.23
C GLU A 489 38.13 -20.31 25.24
N ILE A 490 37.17 -21.18 25.52
CA ILE A 490 35.97 -21.37 24.72
C ILE A 490 34.78 -21.33 25.67
N ALA A 491 33.82 -20.42 25.45
CA ALA A 491 32.57 -20.39 26.20
C ALA A 491 31.69 -21.59 25.80
N ILE A 492 31.02 -22.19 26.77
CA ILE A 492 30.01 -23.23 26.53
C ILE A 492 28.68 -22.66 26.98
N ALA A 493 27.65 -22.76 26.13
CA ALA A 493 26.34 -22.21 26.42
C ALA A 493 25.71 -22.84 27.66
N GLU A 494 25.11 -22.00 28.50
CA GLU A 494 24.39 -22.41 29.70
C GLU A 494 22.88 -22.43 29.44
N ASP A 495 22.17 -23.45 29.91
CA ASP A 495 20.71 -23.48 29.82
C ASP A 495 20.10 -22.34 30.66
N ALA A 496 19.21 -21.57 30.06
CA ALA A 496 18.54 -20.43 30.67
C ALA A 496 17.06 -20.37 30.28
N VAL A 497 16.33 -19.45 30.91
CA VAL A 497 14.92 -19.19 30.64
C VAL A 497 14.76 -17.69 30.38
N ASP A 498 14.07 -17.34 29.30
CA ASP A 498 13.81 -15.94 28.96
C ASP A 498 12.71 -15.33 29.86
N GLU A 499 12.46 -14.02 29.71
CA GLU A 499 11.43 -13.30 30.47
C GLU A 499 10.00 -13.84 30.25
N TYR A 500 9.79 -14.60 29.18
CA TYR A 500 8.50 -15.17 28.78
C TYR A 500 8.35 -16.65 29.18
N GLY A 501 9.36 -17.25 29.82
CA GLY A 501 9.35 -18.64 30.26
C GLY A 501 9.78 -19.67 29.20
N ASN A 502 10.36 -19.23 28.08
CA ASN A 502 10.88 -20.13 27.05
C ASN A 502 12.29 -20.60 27.40
N SER A 503 12.61 -21.85 27.06
CA SER A 503 13.96 -22.40 27.20
C SER A 503 14.88 -21.77 26.16
N ILE A 504 15.93 -21.11 26.62
CA ILE A 504 16.99 -20.52 25.81
C ILE A 504 18.34 -21.01 26.32
N GLN A 505 19.42 -20.69 25.61
CA GLN A 505 20.79 -20.90 26.09
C GLN A 505 21.55 -19.58 26.07
N ARG A 506 22.40 -19.33 27.06
CA ARG A 506 23.13 -18.06 27.19
C ARG A 506 24.62 -18.26 26.96
N ILE A 507 25.22 -17.36 26.19
CA ILE A 507 26.68 -17.25 26.05
C ILE A 507 27.09 -15.81 26.38
N ASN A 508 28.21 -15.67 27.11
CA ASN A 508 28.77 -14.37 27.47
C ASN A 508 30.19 -14.25 26.92
N MET A 509 30.51 -13.10 26.34
CA MET A 509 31.84 -12.74 25.85
C MET A 509 32.18 -11.32 26.28
N GLU A 510 33.46 -11.01 26.40
CA GLU A 510 33.96 -9.66 26.63
C GLU A 510 34.79 -9.21 25.43
N LEU A 511 34.53 -8.00 24.93
CA LEU A 511 35.40 -7.34 23.97
C LEU A 511 36.40 -6.46 24.75
N THR A 512 37.68 -6.79 24.63
CA THR A 512 38.79 -6.06 25.28
C THR A 512 39.70 -5.44 24.24
N ASP A 513 40.64 -4.59 24.66
CA ASP A 513 41.65 -4.01 23.75
C ASP A 513 42.55 -5.08 23.07
N ASP A 514 42.57 -6.32 23.59
CA ASP A 514 43.26 -7.47 23.00
C ASP A 514 42.35 -8.37 22.14
N GLY A 515 41.06 -8.03 22.00
CA GLY A 515 40.04 -8.80 21.28
C GLY A 515 39.02 -9.51 22.18
N PHE A 516 38.24 -10.41 21.58
CA PHE A 516 37.17 -11.16 22.25
C PHE A 516 37.71 -12.19 23.25
N LYS A 517 37.13 -12.23 24.46
CA LYS A 517 37.46 -13.18 25.53
C LYS A 517 36.17 -13.76 26.13
N PRO A 518 35.91 -15.07 25.98
CA PRO A 518 36.56 -15.98 25.03
C PRO A 518 36.26 -15.58 23.58
N ALA A 519 37.18 -15.88 22.65
CA ALA A 519 37.00 -15.59 21.23
C ALA A 519 36.14 -16.64 20.50
N ALA A 520 35.81 -17.75 21.15
CA ALA A 520 34.91 -18.76 20.61
C ALA A 520 33.89 -19.23 21.63
N ALA A 521 32.71 -19.61 21.15
CA ALA A 521 31.67 -20.24 21.96
C ALA A 521 31.10 -21.49 21.29
N VAL A 522 30.57 -22.40 22.10
CA VAL A 522 29.88 -23.62 21.67
C VAL A 522 28.42 -23.54 22.13
N VAL A 523 27.49 -23.68 21.18
CA VAL A 523 26.03 -23.64 21.41
C VAL A 523 25.36 -24.90 20.86
N LYS A 524 24.21 -25.26 21.43
CA LYS A 524 23.39 -26.38 21.01
C LYS A 524 22.48 -26.01 19.83
N SER A 525 22.30 -26.90 18.86
CA SER A 525 21.34 -26.72 17.77
C SER A 525 19.88 -26.77 18.27
N GLY A 526 18.99 -26.00 17.62
CA GLY A 526 17.55 -26.06 17.87
C GLY A 526 17.03 -25.40 19.15
N VAL A 527 17.89 -24.72 19.93
CA VAL A 527 17.50 -23.89 21.09
C VAL A 527 17.97 -22.46 20.84
N ASP A 528 17.11 -21.46 21.05
CA ASP A 528 17.47 -20.05 20.82
C ASP A 528 18.59 -19.60 21.76
N VAL A 529 19.53 -18.81 21.23
CA VAL A 529 20.70 -18.32 21.96
C VAL A 529 20.50 -16.86 22.31
N GLU A 530 20.73 -16.53 23.58
CA GLU A 530 21.02 -15.19 24.05
C GLU A 530 22.53 -15.00 24.12
N TRP A 531 23.06 -14.13 23.28
CA TRP A 531 24.47 -13.82 23.17
C TRP A 531 24.76 -12.45 23.76
N ASN A 532 25.41 -12.44 24.92
CA ASN A 532 25.85 -11.22 25.57
C ASN A 532 27.31 -10.93 25.22
N ILE A 533 27.58 -9.70 24.77
CA ILE A 533 28.92 -9.15 24.60
C ILE A 533 29.07 -7.91 25.47
N ILE A 534 30.03 -7.94 26.39
CA ILE A 534 30.38 -6.79 27.22
C ILE A 534 31.56 -6.07 26.56
N ASP A 535 31.33 -4.88 26.00
CA ASP A 535 32.39 -4.05 25.44
C ASP A 535 33.07 -3.23 26.55
N ASN A 536 34.29 -3.65 26.90
CA ASN A 536 35.17 -3.07 27.91
C ASN A 536 36.37 -2.33 27.27
N THR A 537 36.31 -2.01 25.98
CA THR A 537 37.41 -1.33 25.27
C THR A 537 37.64 0.09 25.77
N SER A 538 38.90 0.52 25.80
CA SER A 538 39.29 1.84 26.30
C SER A 538 39.06 2.99 25.30
N ASP A 539 38.87 2.67 24.03
CA ASP A 539 38.65 3.62 22.93
C ASP A 539 37.65 3.06 21.90
N SER A 540 36.63 3.85 21.53
CA SER A 540 35.48 3.42 20.69
C SER A 540 35.80 3.22 19.20
N THR A 541 37.07 3.02 18.86
CA THR A 541 37.56 3.12 17.47
C THR A 541 37.45 1.81 16.67
N TYR A 542 37.19 0.67 17.32
CA TYR A 542 37.13 -0.66 16.68
C TYR A 542 35.84 -0.93 15.90
N GLY A 543 35.32 0.07 15.17
CA GLY A 543 34.02 -0.01 14.50
C GLY A 543 32.88 -0.18 15.50
N THR A 544 31.86 0.68 15.45
CA THR A 544 30.71 0.64 16.38
C THR A 544 29.77 -0.56 16.14
N GLN A 545 30.26 -1.61 15.50
CA GLN A 545 29.47 -2.67 14.87
C GLN A 545 30.18 -4.01 14.96
N LEU A 546 29.39 -5.06 15.16
CA LEU A 546 29.76 -6.45 15.03
C LEU A 546 29.30 -6.96 13.66
N LEU A 547 30.23 -7.39 12.84
CA LEU A 547 29.97 -7.95 11.52
C LEU A 547 29.73 -9.45 11.66
N VAL A 548 28.55 -9.92 11.21
CA VAL A 548 28.25 -11.37 11.16
C VAL A 548 27.92 -11.74 9.71
N PRO A 549 28.93 -12.19 8.93
CA PRO A 549 28.80 -12.42 7.49
C PRO A 549 27.73 -13.44 7.12
N ASP A 550 27.63 -14.53 7.89
CA ASP A 550 26.65 -15.59 7.65
C ASP A 550 25.19 -15.10 7.76
N PHE A 551 24.97 -13.98 8.46
CA PHE A 551 23.67 -13.32 8.54
C PHE A 551 23.60 -12.01 7.72
N ALA A 552 24.68 -11.67 6.99
CA ALA A 552 24.82 -10.42 6.25
C ALA A 552 24.42 -9.17 7.07
N THR A 553 24.76 -9.18 8.37
CA THR A 553 24.29 -8.17 9.33
C THR A 553 25.44 -7.46 10.03
N GLN A 554 25.16 -6.22 10.45
CA GLN A 554 25.99 -5.40 11.32
C GLN A 554 25.17 -5.12 12.58
N LEU A 555 25.60 -5.64 13.72
CA LEU A 555 24.93 -5.40 14.99
C LEU A 555 25.61 -4.22 15.68
N PRO A 556 24.90 -3.19 16.15
CA PRO A 556 25.53 -2.11 16.90
C PRO A 556 26.19 -2.69 18.16
N LEU A 557 27.41 -2.25 18.44
CA LEU A 557 28.13 -2.52 19.67
C LEU A 557 28.31 -1.19 20.41
N ASP A 558 27.59 -1.04 21.51
CA ASP A 558 27.74 0.08 22.42
C ASP A 558 28.68 -0.31 23.57
N GLN A 559 29.37 0.65 24.19
CA GLN A 559 30.16 0.37 25.40
C GLN A 559 29.27 -0.21 26.51
N GLY A 560 29.73 -1.27 27.17
CA GLY A 560 28.98 -1.99 28.19
C GLY A 560 28.27 -3.25 27.65
N GLU A 561 27.14 -3.63 28.25
CA GLU A 561 26.43 -4.87 27.94
C GLU A 561 25.61 -4.77 26.65
N ASN A 562 25.83 -5.70 25.71
CA ASN A 562 25.07 -5.85 24.47
C ASN A 562 24.49 -7.26 24.40
N SER A 563 23.15 -7.37 24.28
CA SER A 563 22.46 -8.66 24.17
C SER A 563 21.87 -8.85 22.79
N PHE A 564 22.28 -9.93 22.13
CA PHE A 564 21.80 -10.35 20.81
C PHE A 564 21.09 -11.70 20.91
N TYR A 565 20.15 -11.96 20.00
CA TYR A 565 19.42 -13.22 19.95
C TYR A 565 19.52 -13.86 18.57
N PHE A 566 19.79 -15.16 18.52
CA PHE A 566 19.79 -15.91 17.26
C PHE A 566 19.35 -17.36 17.45
N THR A 567 18.80 -17.96 16.39
CA THR A 567 18.48 -19.38 16.33
C THR A 567 19.62 -20.12 15.63
N PRO A 568 20.30 -21.07 16.29
CA PRO A 568 21.46 -21.77 15.72
C PRO A 568 21.10 -22.61 14.48
N ALA A 569 21.66 -22.29 13.32
CA ALA A 569 21.43 -23.00 12.05
C ALA A 569 22.69 -23.58 11.38
N GLY A 570 23.86 -22.97 11.59
CA GLY A 570 25.19 -23.42 11.14
C GLY A 570 26.29 -22.72 11.96
N SER A 571 27.48 -23.33 12.10
CA SER A 571 28.59 -22.66 12.79
C SER A 571 29.09 -21.48 11.95
N PHE A 572 29.39 -20.35 12.57
CA PHE A 572 29.69 -19.10 11.85
C PHE A 572 30.80 -18.29 12.53
N ASP A 573 31.48 -17.45 11.76
CA ASP A 573 32.41 -16.44 12.26
C ASP A 573 31.77 -15.06 12.39
N PHE A 574 32.40 -14.22 13.19
CA PHE A 574 32.03 -12.82 13.36
C PHE A 574 33.28 -11.98 13.58
N SER A 575 33.18 -10.66 13.38
CA SER A 575 34.29 -9.73 13.59
C SER A 575 33.84 -8.36 14.05
N THR A 576 34.78 -7.53 14.52
CA THR A 576 34.55 -6.09 14.72
C THR A 576 34.41 -5.36 13.38
N GLY A 577 33.77 -4.19 13.37
CA GLY A 577 33.46 -3.42 12.16
C GLY A 577 34.68 -3.03 11.33
N ASP A 578 35.84 -2.92 11.97
CA ASP A 578 37.13 -2.64 11.35
C ASP A 578 37.92 -3.91 10.97
N ASN A 579 37.36 -5.10 11.20
CA ASN A 579 38.00 -6.40 11.02
C ASN A 579 39.29 -6.59 11.87
N ALA A 580 39.42 -5.89 13.00
CA ALA A 580 40.58 -6.04 13.89
C ALA A 580 40.55 -7.36 14.68
N PHE A 581 39.36 -7.77 15.15
CA PHE A 581 39.20 -8.98 15.95
C PHE A 581 38.11 -9.88 15.37
N TYR A 582 38.34 -11.20 15.47
CA TYR A 582 37.42 -12.22 15.01
C TYR A 582 37.06 -13.19 16.13
N GLY A 583 35.85 -13.72 16.08
CA GLY A 583 35.41 -14.83 16.90
C GLY A 583 34.60 -15.86 16.12
N TYR A 584 34.28 -16.97 16.79
CA TYR A 584 33.61 -18.11 16.16
C TYR A 584 32.56 -18.75 17.07
N ILE A 585 31.37 -18.99 16.54
CA ILE A 585 30.31 -19.72 17.23
C ILE A 585 30.19 -21.11 16.61
N LYS A 586 30.58 -22.13 17.39
CA LYS A 586 30.45 -23.53 17.03
C LYS A 586 29.08 -24.06 17.45
N ILE A 587 28.33 -24.62 16.52
CA ILE A 587 27.08 -25.31 16.82
C ILE A 587 27.32 -26.82 16.90
N VAL A 588 26.77 -27.45 17.94
CA VAL A 588 26.77 -28.89 18.16
C VAL A 588 25.37 -29.42 18.45
N ASP A 589 25.17 -30.72 18.32
CA ASP A 589 23.87 -31.34 18.64
C ASP A 589 23.67 -31.57 20.15
N ASP A 590 24.75 -31.78 20.90
CA ASP A 590 24.73 -32.02 22.34
C ASP A 590 25.94 -31.38 23.04
N LEU A 591 25.67 -30.61 24.09
CA LEU A 591 26.69 -29.95 24.92
C LEU A 591 27.31 -30.89 25.97
N ASN A 592 26.69 -32.04 26.23
CA ASN A 592 27.20 -33.00 27.24
C ASN A 592 28.30 -33.92 26.71
N ASN A 593 28.49 -33.98 25.39
CA ASN A 593 29.43 -34.87 24.74
C ASN A 593 30.25 -34.12 23.68
N LEU A 594 31.11 -33.21 24.16
CA LEU A 594 31.95 -32.35 23.33
C LEU A 594 33.36 -32.94 23.15
N ASP A 595 33.80 -33.09 21.91
CA ASP A 595 35.22 -33.30 21.58
C ASP A 595 35.93 -31.94 21.48
N MET A 596 36.44 -31.45 22.61
CA MET A 596 37.07 -30.14 22.69
C MET A 596 38.34 -30.03 21.85
N ASP A 597 39.08 -31.12 21.63
CA ASP A 597 40.29 -31.11 20.81
C ASP A 597 39.95 -30.98 19.32
N ALA A 598 38.89 -31.68 18.86
CA ALA A 598 38.36 -31.52 17.51
C ALA A 598 37.81 -30.11 17.26
N ILE A 599 37.06 -29.56 18.23
CA ILE A 599 36.49 -28.20 18.14
C ILE A 599 37.62 -27.15 18.08
N LYS A 600 38.63 -27.23 18.96
CA LYS A 600 39.79 -26.33 18.93
C LYS A 600 40.55 -26.42 17.60
N LYS A 601 40.71 -27.63 17.06
CA LYS A 601 41.37 -27.84 15.77
C LYS A 601 40.58 -27.23 14.61
N GLU A 602 39.26 -27.39 14.60
CA GLU A 602 38.38 -26.78 13.60
C GLU A 602 38.51 -25.26 13.62
N ILE A 603 38.27 -24.63 14.77
CA ILE A 603 38.28 -23.18 14.94
C ILE A 603 39.66 -22.61 14.57
N SER A 604 40.73 -23.22 15.06
CA SER A 604 42.08 -22.73 14.78
C SER A 604 42.56 -22.94 13.34
N SER A 605 41.84 -23.76 12.56
CA SER A 605 42.05 -23.99 11.12
C SER A 605 41.12 -23.17 10.23
N PHE A 606 40.12 -22.51 10.82
CA PHE A 606 39.18 -21.65 10.10
C PHE A 606 39.90 -20.44 9.51
N LYS A 607 39.60 -20.11 8.25
CA LYS A 607 40.19 -18.97 7.55
C LYS A 607 39.26 -17.78 7.70
N THR A 608 39.69 -16.80 8.47
CA THR A 608 39.00 -15.52 8.61
C THR A 608 39.05 -14.72 7.31
N LEU A 609 37.93 -14.10 6.97
CA LEU A 609 37.76 -13.34 5.74
C LEU A 609 37.38 -11.89 6.07
N ILE A 610 37.93 -10.96 5.30
CA ILE A 610 37.46 -9.57 5.23
C ILE A 610 36.40 -9.55 4.14
N TRP A 611 35.16 -9.35 4.57
CA TRP A 611 34.02 -9.29 3.67
C TRP A 611 33.87 -7.87 3.10
N PRO A 612 33.59 -7.73 1.80
CA PRO A 612 33.31 -6.45 1.17
C PRO A 612 32.20 -5.69 1.91
N GLU A 613 32.28 -4.35 2.02
CA GLU A 613 31.26 -3.54 2.72
C GLU A 613 29.84 -3.79 2.18
N ASP A 614 29.70 -4.05 0.88
CA ASP A 614 28.43 -4.39 0.22
C ASP A 614 27.82 -5.71 0.70
N THR A 615 28.62 -6.61 1.29
CA THR A 615 28.12 -7.80 2.01
C THR A 615 27.13 -7.40 3.11
N PHE A 616 27.33 -6.21 3.70
CA PHE A 616 26.60 -5.74 4.86
C PHE A 616 25.71 -4.51 4.58
N GLN A 617 25.68 -3.98 3.34
CA GLN A 617 24.89 -2.79 2.97
C GLN A 617 23.36 -3.01 2.99
N GLY A 618 22.89 -4.22 3.30
CA GLY A 618 21.48 -4.52 3.58
C GLY A 618 21.02 -4.30 5.01
N ALA A 619 21.94 -4.20 5.96
CA ALA A 619 21.65 -4.09 7.39
C ALA A 619 22.02 -2.69 7.90
N GLY A 620 21.04 -1.78 7.85
CA GLY A 620 20.93 -0.64 8.77
C GLY A 620 22.13 0.29 8.95
N GLY A 621 22.46 1.09 7.93
CA GLY A 621 23.26 2.31 8.10
C GLY A 621 22.38 3.54 8.33
N SER A 622 22.31 3.99 9.59
CA SER A 622 22.03 5.37 10.05
C SER A 622 20.87 6.16 9.41
N CYS A 623 19.76 6.27 10.15
CA CYS A 623 18.81 7.37 10.03
C CYS A 623 18.71 8.15 11.36
N CYS A 624 19.84 8.71 11.81
CA CYS A 624 19.88 9.86 12.71
C CYS A 624 20.89 10.87 12.18
N GLY A 625 20.36 11.93 11.58
CA GLY A 625 21.05 13.16 11.17
C GLY A 625 20.04 14.28 11.08
#